data_AF-A0A0P0D7D9-F1
#
_entry.id   AF-A0A0P0D7D9-F1
#
_cell.length_a   1.000
_cell.length_b   1.000
_cell.length_c   1.000
_cell.angle_alpha   90.00
_cell.angle_beta   90.00
_cell.angle_gamma   90.00
#
_symmetry.space_group_name_H-M   'P 1'
#
loop_
_entity.id
_entity.type
_entity.pdbx_description
1 polymer ?
#
loop_
_entity_poly.entity_id
_entity_poly.type
_entity_poly.pdbx_seq_one_letter_code
_entity_poly.pdbx_strand_id
1 'polypeptide(L)'
;MNKAIVQQIITKNLFDNNKNMDFKFDEKSQWIYFSGIAFKLVKKKYFFDSKLSESKFDLYETVDKFDDGMGPALFNKDYGVLNIDNGWGKFFIYLKTDIDSILAKKIILKVSQ
;
A
#
# COMPACT_ATOMS: atom_id res chain seq x y z
N MET A 1 -21.21 3.79 22.75
CA MET A 1 -20.39 4.24 21.60
C MET A 1 -19.30 3.21 21.35
N ASN A 2 -19.34 2.49 20.22
CA ASN A 2 -18.26 1.56 19.85
C ASN A 2 -17.08 2.37 19.29
N LYS A 3 -15.91 2.29 19.94
CA LYS A 3 -14.66 2.87 19.42
C LYS A 3 -14.28 2.15 18.12
N ALA A 4 -13.95 2.90 17.07
CA ALA A 4 -13.30 2.32 15.90
C ALA A 4 -11.94 1.77 16.31
N ILE A 5 -11.64 0.53 15.92
CA ILE A 5 -10.30 -0.05 16.10
C ILE A 5 -9.46 0.42 14.92
N VAL A 6 -8.44 1.23 15.21
CA VAL A 6 -7.48 1.71 14.22
C VAL A 6 -6.16 1.01 14.49
N GLN A 7 -5.66 0.28 13.51
CA GLN A 7 -4.36 -0.37 13.57
C GLN A 7 -3.30 0.53 12.91
N GLN A 8 -2.20 0.79 13.62
CA GLN A 8 -1.03 1.46 13.03
C GLN A 8 -0.09 0.39 12.44
N ILE A 9 0.37 0.62 11.21
CA ILE A 9 1.22 -0.29 10.45
C ILE A 9 2.43 0.48 9.96
N ILE A 10 3.63 0.02 10.32
CA ILE A 10 4.89 0.64 9.94
C ILE A 10 5.54 -0.22 8.85
N THR A 11 5.82 0.37 7.70
CA THR A 11 6.50 -0.30 6.59
C THR A 11 7.90 0.28 6.37
N LYS A 12 8.87 -0.61 6.14
CA LYS A 12 10.26 -0.23 5.89
C LYS A 12 10.57 -0.22 4.40
N ASN A 13 11.27 0.83 3.94
CA ASN A 13 11.86 0.89 2.62
C ASN A 13 13.31 0.39 2.69
N LEU A 14 13.68 -0.58 1.85
CA LEU A 14 14.99 -1.22 1.91
C LEU A 14 16.10 -0.44 1.19
N PHE A 15 15.74 0.42 0.26
CA PHE A 15 16.70 1.22 -0.50
C PHE A 15 17.01 2.56 0.18
N ASP A 16 16.08 3.06 0.99
CA ASP A 16 16.21 4.34 1.67
C ASP A 16 15.45 4.33 3.01
N ASN A 17 16.19 4.13 4.11
CA ASN A 17 15.62 4.10 5.45
C ASN A 17 14.94 5.42 5.89
N ASN A 18 15.24 6.54 5.21
CA ASN A 18 14.54 7.81 5.46
C ASN A 18 13.17 7.87 4.78
N LYS A 19 12.81 6.85 3.97
CA LYS A 19 11.53 6.74 3.25
C LYS A 19 10.61 5.67 3.83
N ASN A 20 10.80 5.31 5.10
CA ASN A 20 9.84 4.51 5.85
C ASN A 20 8.52 5.26 5.98
N MET A 21 7.42 4.53 6.02
CA MET A 21 6.07 5.12 6.05
C MET A 21 5.21 4.46 7.12
N ASP A 22 4.43 5.30 7.79
CA ASP A 22 3.43 4.93 8.78
C ASP A 22 2.03 5.02 8.19
N PHE A 23 1.32 3.91 8.25
CA PHE A 23 -0.04 3.77 7.77
C PHE A 23 -1.00 3.54 8.92
N LYS A 24 -2.25 3.96 8.75
CA LYS A 24 -3.35 3.59 9.63
C LYS A 24 -4.39 2.82 8.83
N PHE A 25 -4.87 1.72 9.37
CA PHE A 25 -5.99 0.97 8.83
C PHE A 25 -7.18 1.07 9.80
N ASP A 26 -8.32 1.54 9.30
CA ASP A 26 -9.57 1.56 10.05
C ASP A 26 -10.40 0.32 9.69
N GLU A 27 -10.59 -0.56 10.67
CA GLU A 27 -11.32 -1.81 10.44
C GLU A 27 -12.80 -1.61 10.10
N LYS A 28 -13.40 -0.50 10.53
CA LYS A 28 -14.84 -0.27 10.31
C LYS A 28 -15.10 0.18 8.88
N SER A 29 -14.36 1.18 8.41
CA SER A 29 -14.48 1.70 7.04
C SER A 29 -13.72 0.84 6.02
N GLN A 30 -12.77 0.01 6.49
CA GLN A 30 -11.79 -0.69 5.67
C GLN A 30 -10.85 0.25 4.92
N TRP A 31 -10.74 1.52 5.33
CA TRP A 31 -9.87 2.51 4.68
C TRP A 31 -8.45 2.44 5.21
N ILE A 32 -7.50 2.83 4.37
CA ILE A 32 -6.13 3.11 4.80
C ILE A 32 -5.87 4.61 4.74
N TYR A 33 -5.05 5.08 5.65
CA TYR A 33 -4.63 6.48 5.73
C TYR A 33 -3.11 6.56 5.73
N PHE A 34 -2.60 7.48 4.93
CA PHE A 34 -1.18 7.75 4.81
C PHE A 34 -0.92 9.25 4.79
N SER A 35 -0.09 9.75 5.71
CA SER A 35 0.20 11.18 5.82
C SER A 35 -1.06 12.09 5.82
N GLY A 36 -2.17 11.59 6.37
CA GLY A 36 -3.47 12.29 6.39
C GLY A 36 -4.35 12.08 5.15
N ILE A 37 -3.84 11.47 4.08
CA ILE A 37 -4.59 11.15 2.86
C ILE A 37 -5.33 9.84 3.05
N ALA A 38 -6.62 9.83 2.70
CA ALA A 38 -7.49 8.67 2.78
C ALA A 38 -7.51 7.90 1.46
N PHE A 39 -7.43 6.57 1.55
CA PHE A 39 -7.61 5.67 0.42
C PHE A 39 -8.75 4.70 0.71
N LYS A 40 -9.66 4.60 -0.26
CA LYS A 40 -10.80 3.68 -0.21
C LYS A 40 -10.45 2.38 -0.91
N LEU A 41 -11.00 1.28 -0.40
CA LEU A 41 -10.92 -0.02 -1.05
C LEU A 41 -11.66 0.02 -2.39
N VAL A 42 -10.97 -0.36 -3.47
CA VAL A 42 -11.53 -0.45 -4.82
C VAL A 42 -11.75 -1.90 -5.24
N LYS A 43 -10.79 -2.78 -4.95
CA LYS A 43 -10.88 -4.19 -5.35
C LYS A 43 -10.18 -5.12 -4.38
N LYS A 44 -10.91 -6.14 -3.91
CA LYS A 44 -10.34 -7.19 -3.07
C LYS A 44 -9.54 -8.21 -3.87
N LYS A 45 -8.54 -8.82 -3.24
CA LYS A 45 -7.74 -9.95 -3.74
C LYS A 45 -7.15 -9.66 -5.13
N TYR A 46 -6.70 -8.42 -5.35
CA TYR A 46 -6.24 -7.92 -6.64
C TYR A 46 -4.89 -8.48 -7.05
N PHE A 47 -3.95 -8.58 -6.11
CA PHE A 47 -2.60 -9.05 -6.36
C PHE A 47 -2.20 -10.15 -5.38
N PHE A 48 -1.38 -11.10 -5.85
CA PHE A 48 -0.85 -12.16 -5.01
C PHE A 48 0.55 -12.53 -5.47
N ASP A 49 1.45 -12.64 -4.51
CA ASP A 49 2.74 -13.26 -4.69
C ASP A 49 3.13 -13.94 -3.38
N SER A 50 3.29 -15.27 -3.41
CA SER A 50 3.59 -16.07 -2.23
C SER A 50 4.96 -15.77 -1.63
N LYS A 51 5.85 -15.09 -2.37
CA LYS A 51 7.14 -14.62 -1.82
C LYS A 51 7.00 -13.40 -0.92
N LEU A 52 5.87 -12.67 -1.01
CA LEU A 52 5.61 -11.47 -0.21
C LEU A 52 4.73 -11.76 1.00
N SER A 53 3.61 -12.44 0.76
CA SER A 53 2.62 -12.71 1.79
C SER A 53 1.83 -13.97 1.44
N GLU A 54 1.41 -14.69 2.47
CA GLU A 54 0.42 -15.76 2.34
C GLU A 54 -0.97 -15.22 1.95
N SER A 55 -1.22 -13.94 2.27
CA SER A 55 -2.46 -13.24 1.95
C SER A 55 -2.36 -12.43 0.67
N LYS A 56 -3.50 -12.34 -0.04
CA LYS A 56 -3.64 -11.50 -1.24
C LYS A 56 -3.71 -10.03 -0.84
N PHE A 57 -3.20 -9.16 -1.70
CA PHE A 57 -3.29 -7.72 -1.58
C PHE A 57 -4.56 -7.20 -2.25
N ASP A 58 -5.21 -6.29 -1.55
CA ASP A 58 -6.34 -5.50 -2.01
C ASP A 58 -5.84 -4.20 -2.66
N LEU A 59 -6.59 -3.66 -3.62
CA LEU A 59 -6.32 -2.40 -4.31
C LEU A 59 -7.11 -1.26 -3.70
N TYR A 60 -6.42 -0.17 -3.43
CA TYR A 60 -6.93 1.05 -2.84
C TYR A 60 -6.62 2.26 -3.73
N GLU A 61 -7.52 3.24 -3.75
CA GLU A 61 -7.32 4.52 -4.45
C GLU A 61 -7.61 5.68 -3.52
N THR A 62 -6.94 6.80 -3.76
CA THR A 62 -7.21 8.06 -3.06
C THR A 62 -8.67 8.47 -3.24
N VAL A 63 -9.28 8.93 -2.15
CA VAL A 63 -10.67 9.43 -2.19
C VAL A 63 -10.73 10.72 -2.98
N ASP A 64 -9.78 11.61 -2.72
CA ASP A 64 -9.65 12.91 -3.37
C ASP A 64 -8.69 12.80 -4.55
N LYS A 65 -9.18 13.16 -5.74
CA LYS A 65 -8.35 13.21 -6.96
C LYS A 65 -7.71 14.58 -7.07
N PHE A 66 -6.39 14.61 -6.95
CA PHE A 66 -5.57 15.78 -7.26
C PHE A 66 -4.71 15.46 -8.49
N ASP A 67 -4.41 16.46 -9.31
CA ASP A 67 -3.57 16.27 -10.51
C ASP A 67 -2.15 15.78 -10.16
N ASP A 68 -1.68 16.08 -8.95
CA ASP A 68 -0.42 15.63 -8.36
C ASP A 68 -0.62 14.68 -7.15
N GLY A 69 -1.83 14.12 -7.03
CA GLY A 69 -2.23 13.28 -5.92
C GLY A 69 -1.56 11.91 -5.92
N MET A 70 -1.51 11.28 -4.75
CA MET A 70 -1.06 9.89 -4.66
C MET A 70 -1.95 8.98 -5.50
N GLY A 71 -1.32 8.08 -6.24
CA GLY A 71 -1.99 7.05 -7.02
C GLY A 71 -2.32 5.81 -6.18
N PRO A 72 -2.64 4.68 -6.83
CA PRO A 72 -3.16 3.51 -6.14
C PRO A 72 -2.16 2.85 -5.17
N ALA A 73 -2.72 2.16 -4.18
CA ALA A 73 -1.97 1.40 -3.18
C ALA A 73 -2.42 -0.06 -3.10
N LEU A 74 -1.46 -0.98 -2.92
CA LEU A 74 -1.73 -2.38 -2.59
C LEU A 74 -1.53 -2.61 -1.10
N PHE A 75 -2.52 -3.19 -0.43
CA PHE A 75 -2.51 -3.40 1.02
C PHE A 75 -3.11 -4.75 1.41
N ASN A 76 -2.56 -5.38 2.46
CA ASN A 76 -3.28 -6.35 3.27
C ASN A 76 -2.82 -6.25 4.73
N LYS A 77 -3.58 -6.81 5.67
CA LYS A 77 -3.29 -6.66 7.10
C LYS A 77 -2.00 -7.36 7.55
N ASP A 78 -1.68 -8.52 6.96
CA ASP A 78 -0.55 -9.34 7.38
C ASP A 78 0.79 -8.74 6.91
N TYR A 79 0.75 -8.08 5.77
CA TYR A 79 1.90 -7.47 5.13
C TYR A 79 2.01 -5.97 5.42
N GLY A 80 0.89 -5.25 5.42
CA GLY A 80 0.85 -3.80 5.32
C GLY A 80 0.77 -3.35 3.86
N VAL A 81 1.27 -2.14 3.58
CA VAL A 81 1.28 -1.58 2.23
C VAL A 81 2.45 -2.16 1.43
N LEU A 82 2.19 -2.64 0.22
CA LEU A 82 3.20 -3.14 -0.70
C LEU A 82 3.69 -2.06 -1.66
N ASN A 83 2.80 -1.19 -2.14
CA ASN A 83 3.19 -0.09 -3.00
C ASN A 83 2.33 1.16 -2.77
N ILE A 84 2.92 2.31 -3.10
CA ILE A 84 2.22 3.56 -3.35
C ILE A 84 2.80 4.22 -4.59
N ASP A 85 1.93 4.59 -5.51
CA ASP A 85 2.26 5.54 -6.57
C ASP A 85 2.19 6.96 -6.00
N ASN A 86 3.25 7.74 -6.18
CA ASN A 86 3.29 9.11 -5.69
C ASN A 86 2.66 10.15 -6.64
N GLY A 87 2.04 9.71 -7.73
CA GLY A 87 1.38 10.57 -8.73
C GLY A 87 2.33 11.12 -9.80
N TRP A 88 3.65 11.00 -9.61
CA TRP A 88 4.67 11.57 -10.50
C TRP A 88 5.41 10.47 -11.27
N GLY A 89 4.77 9.32 -11.46
CA GLY A 89 5.37 8.14 -12.10
C GLY A 89 6.45 7.48 -11.25
N LYS A 90 6.54 7.78 -9.94
CA LYS A 90 7.42 7.05 -9.02
C LYS A 90 6.59 6.11 -8.15
N PHE A 91 6.98 4.85 -8.19
CA PHE A 91 6.41 3.81 -7.33
C PHE A 91 7.34 3.58 -6.15
N PHE A 92 6.81 3.73 -4.95
CA PHE A 92 7.47 3.19 -3.76
C PHE A 92 7.01 1.76 -3.59
N ILE A 93 7.95 0.82 -3.53
CA ILE A 93 7.67 -0.58 -3.20
C ILE A 93 8.27 -0.86 -1.82
N TYR A 94 7.43 -1.34 -0.93
CA TYR A 94 7.77 -1.65 0.45
C TYR A 94 7.95 -3.15 0.58
N LEU A 95 9.20 -3.56 0.66
CA LEU A 95 9.59 -4.95 0.83
C LEU A 95 10.03 -5.15 2.28
N LYS A 96 9.51 -6.18 2.96
CA LYS A 96 9.93 -6.50 4.34
C LYS A 96 11.32 -7.14 4.41
N THR A 97 11.78 -7.71 3.30
CA THR A 97 13.07 -8.38 3.14
C THR A 97 13.66 -8.03 1.79
N ASP A 98 14.97 -8.18 1.62
CA ASP A 98 15.69 -7.91 0.36
C ASP A 98 15.23 -8.89 -0.73
N ILE A 99 14.06 -8.60 -1.32
CA ILE A 99 13.45 -9.42 -2.35
C ILE A 99 13.88 -8.90 -3.72
N ASP A 100 14.18 -9.85 -4.60
CA ASP A 100 14.69 -9.68 -5.96
C ASP A 100 14.01 -8.55 -6.76
N SER A 101 14.85 -7.74 -7.42
CA SER A 101 14.49 -6.71 -8.42
C SER A 101 13.47 -7.15 -9.48
N ILE A 102 13.39 -8.44 -9.82
CA ILE A 102 12.41 -8.98 -10.76
C ILE A 102 10.98 -8.86 -10.20
N LEU A 103 10.80 -9.10 -8.90
CA LEU A 103 9.49 -9.00 -8.27
C LEU A 103 9.00 -7.55 -8.20
N ALA A 104 9.92 -6.63 -7.88
CA ALA A 104 9.63 -5.19 -7.91
C ALA A 104 9.09 -4.74 -9.28
N LYS A 105 9.73 -5.18 -10.38
CA LYS A 105 9.26 -4.90 -11.75
C LYS A 105 7.87 -5.47 -12.02
N LYS A 106 7.61 -6.71 -11.59
CA LYS A 106 6.30 -7.37 -11.75
C LYS A 106 5.19 -6.59 -11.03
N ILE A 107 5.46 -6.06 -9.84
CA ILE A 107 4.50 -5.24 -9.08
C ILE A 107 4.19 -3.95 -9.83
N ILE A 108 5.20 -3.21 -10.28
CA ILE A 108 5.02 -1.95 -11.01
C ILE A 108 4.12 -2.17 -12.24
N LEU A 109 4.46 -3.15 -13.09
CA LEU A 109 3.71 -3.45 -14.30
C LEU A 109 2.23 -3.80 -14.03
N LYS A 110 1.92 -4.37 -12.86
CA LYS A 110 0.55 -4.78 -12.54
C LYS A 110 -0.32 -3.62 -12.05
N VAL A 111 0.29 -2.61 -11.43
CA VAL A 111 -0.43 -1.45 -10.86
C VAL A 111 -0.57 -0.33 -11.89
N SER A 112 0.32 -0.25 -12.88
CA SER A 112 0.27 0.76 -13.96
C SER A 112 -0.67 0.40 -15.14
N GLN A 113 -1.50 -0.65 -15.03
CA GLN A 113 -2.46 -1.10 -16.06
C GLN A 113 -3.90 -1.01 -15.54
#